data_AF-T1ASU1-F1
#
_entry.id   AF-T1ASU1-F1
#
_cell.length_a   1.000
_cell.length_b   1.000
_cell.length_c   1.000
_cell.angle_alpha   90.00
_cell.angle_beta   90.00
_cell.angle_gamma   90.00
#
_symmetry.space_group_name_H-M   'P 1'
#
loop_
_entity.id
_entity.type
_entity.pdbx_description
1 polymer ?
#
loop_
_entity_poly.entity_id
_entity_poly.type
_entity_poly.pdbx_seq_one_letter_code
_entity_poly.pdbx_strand_id
1 'polypeptide(L)'
;MNAVEIEEAISRLAEQPFDAANFPYAFLQAFGNKETTIQRLRSGASNKSDRGGVLQTNNIHILTCDAGQVTTALKALKASPATAKAKAKFILATDGTDFEAENLTDCETVACAYKDFPDHFGFFLPLAGISTVREITENAFDIRATSRLNRLYVELLKDNPDWGKAERRHDMNHFMARLI
;
A
#
# COMPACT_ATOMS: atom_id res chain seq x y z
N MET A 1 11.09 -4.19 5.88
CA MET A 1 9.62 -4.20 5.97
C MET A 1 9.16 -5.51 5.36
N ASN A 2 8.33 -6.28 6.06
CA ASN A 2 7.74 -7.53 5.53
C ASN A 2 6.33 -7.29 4.97
N ALA A 3 5.73 -8.29 4.31
CA ALA A 3 4.41 -8.15 3.70
C ALA A 3 3.29 -7.81 4.70
N VAL A 4 3.38 -8.29 5.94
CA VAL A 4 2.39 -8.01 6.99
C VAL A 4 2.47 -6.55 7.45
N GLU A 5 3.67 -6.04 7.68
CA GLU A 5 3.88 -4.62 8.04
C GLU A 5 3.40 -3.67 6.93
N ILE A 6 3.57 -4.07 5.67
CA ILE A 6 3.06 -3.32 4.51
C ILE A 6 1.53 -3.32 4.50
N GLU A 7 0.90 -4.49 4.64
CA GLU A 7 -0.57 -4.61 4.69
C GLU A 7 -1.14 -3.73 5.80
N GLU A 8 -0.57 -3.79 7.01
CA GLU A 8 -1.02 -2.98 8.13
C GLU A 8 -0.88 -1.48 7.87
N ALA A 9 0.25 -1.05 7.30
CA ALA A 9 0.51 0.35 6.98
C ALA A 9 -0.48 0.88 5.93
N ILE A 10 -0.77 0.07 4.92
CA ILE A 10 -1.71 0.39 3.85
C ILE A 10 -3.16 0.40 4.35
N SER A 11 -3.55 -0.56 5.19
CA SER A 11 -4.86 -0.59 5.83
C SER A 11 -5.09 0.66 6.70
N ARG A 12 -4.09 1.06 7.49
CA ARG A 12 -4.17 2.31 8.27
C ARG A 12 -4.26 3.56 7.40
N LEU A 13 -3.59 3.57 6.24
CA LEU A 13 -3.68 4.68 5.29
C LEU A 13 -5.09 4.80 4.67
N ALA A 14 -5.74 3.68 4.37
CA ALA A 14 -7.09 3.67 3.82
C ALA A 14 -8.18 4.05 4.84
N GLU A 15 -7.94 3.81 6.14
CA GLU A 15 -8.85 4.19 7.23
C GLU A 15 -8.85 5.70 7.53
N GLN A 16 -7.79 6.42 7.14
CA GLN A 16 -7.68 7.86 7.37
C GLN A 16 -8.46 8.66 6.33
N PRO A 17 -8.92 9.88 6.67
CA PRO A 17 -9.46 10.81 5.68
C PRO A 17 -8.46 11.02 4.55
N PHE A 18 -8.94 10.98 3.30
CA PHE A 18 -8.08 11.12 2.14
C PHE A 18 -7.44 12.51 2.09
N ASP A 19 -6.11 12.56 2.11
CA ASP A 19 -5.31 13.75 1.90
C ASP A 19 -4.56 13.63 0.57
N ALA A 20 -5.10 14.28 -0.46
CA ALA A 20 -4.55 14.23 -1.81
C ALA A 20 -3.10 14.70 -1.93
N ALA A 21 -2.66 15.62 -1.05
CA ALA A 21 -1.31 16.18 -1.09
C ALA A 21 -0.29 15.25 -0.44
N ASN A 22 -0.69 14.51 0.60
CA ASN A 22 0.19 13.63 1.35
C ASN A 22 0.10 12.15 0.95
N PHE A 23 -1.00 11.73 0.33
CA PHE A 23 -1.24 10.34 -0.04
C PHE A 23 -0.08 9.69 -0.80
N PRO A 24 0.48 10.27 -1.88
CA PRO A 24 1.57 9.61 -2.63
C PRO A 24 2.79 9.30 -1.76
N TYR A 25 3.10 10.17 -0.80
CA TYR A 25 4.24 10.01 0.10
C TYR A 25 3.97 8.96 1.17
N ALA A 26 2.77 8.99 1.77
CA ALA A 26 2.35 8.00 2.75
C ALA A 26 2.28 6.59 2.14
N PHE A 27 1.77 6.48 0.91
CA PHE A 27 1.76 5.26 0.14
C PHE A 27 3.18 4.72 -0.07
N LEU A 28 4.11 5.55 -0.57
CA LEU A 28 5.50 5.15 -0.78
C LEU A 28 6.19 4.71 0.53
N GLN A 29 5.90 5.41 1.63
CA GLN A 29 6.42 5.08 2.95
C GLN A 29 5.90 3.72 3.45
N ALA A 30 4.63 3.41 3.19
CA ALA A 30 4.03 2.12 3.51
C ALA A 30 4.68 0.94 2.75
N PHE A 31 5.32 1.19 1.60
CA PHE A 31 6.16 0.21 0.88
C PHE A 31 7.66 0.31 1.23
N GLY A 32 8.00 0.98 2.33
CA GLY A 32 9.37 0.97 2.88
C GLY A 32 10.31 2.04 2.33
N ASN A 33 9.80 3.07 1.64
CA ASN A 33 10.65 4.22 1.29
C ASN A 33 11.15 4.95 2.54
N LYS A 34 12.46 5.22 2.57
CA LYS A 34 13.09 5.98 3.66
C LYS A 34 12.62 7.42 3.66
N GLU A 35 12.52 8.03 4.83
CA GLU A 35 12.14 9.44 5.01
C GLU A 35 12.99 10.39 4.14
N THR A 36 14.29 10.15 4.03
CA THR A 36 15.17 10.96 3.17
C THR A 36 14.79 10.91 1.69
N THR A 37 14.31 9.77 1.19
CA THR A 37 13.78 9.63 -0.18
C THR A 37 12.48 10.40 -0.33
N ILE A 38 11.57 10.27 0.65
CA ILE A 38 10.29 10.99 0.66
C ILE A 38 10.52 12.50 0.64
N GLN A 39 11.41 13.02 1.48
CA GLN A 39 11.74 14.45 1.53
C GLN A 39 12.30 14.97 0.20
N ARG A 40 13.14 14.18 -0.49
CA ARG A 40 13.67 14.56 -1.82
C ARG A 40 12.61 14.55 -2.92
N LEU A 41 11.62 13.66 -2.83
CA LEU A 41 10.47 13.67 -3.74
C LEU A 41 9.57 14.88 -3.45
N ARG A 42 9.35 15.19 -2.17
CA ARG A 42 8.53 16.31 -1.72
C ARG A 42 9.12 17.67 -2.08
N SER A 43 10.44 17.83 -1.95
CA SER A 43 11.14 19.07 -2.31
C SER A 43 11.35 19.25 -3.82
N GLY A 44 10.97 18.26 -4.64
CA GLY A 44 11.20 18.29 -6.09
C GLY A 44 12.63 17.91 -6.53
N ALA A 45 13.55 17.70 -5.59
CA ALA A 45 14.95 17.38 -5.92
C ALA A 45 15.11 16.09 -6.74
N SER A 46 14.27 15.09 -6.49
CA SER A 46 14.24 13.84 -7.27
C SER A 46 12.91 13.55 -7.96
N ASN A 47 11.88 14.38 -7.75
CA ASN A 47 10.59 14.24 -8.41
C ASN A 47 10.61 14.99 -9.75
N LYS A 48 10.53 14.25 -10.86
CA LYS A 48 10.53 14.79 -12.22
C LYS A 48 9.20 14.58 -12.93
N SER A 49 8.09 14.51 -12.18
CA SER A 49 6.76 14.38 -12.74
C SER A 49 6.46 15.57 -13.67
N ASP A 50 5.94 15.28 -14.85
CA ASP A 50 5.42 16.26 -15.81
C ASP A 50 3.90 16.46 -15.67
N ARG A 51 3.25 15.75 -14.73
CA ARG A 51 1.80 15.78 -14.49
C ARG A 51 1.42 16.38 -13.14
N GLY A 52 2.38 16.97 -12.42
CA GLY A 52 2.14 17.54 -11.08
C GLY A 52 1.94 16.47 -9.99
N GLY A 53 2.33 15.23 -10.25
CA GLY A 53 2.26 14.12 -9.30
C GLY A 53 3.62 13.81 -8.65
N VAL A 54 3.75 12.60 -8.12
CA VAL A 54 4.99 12.06 -7.55
C VAL A 54 5.56 10.99 -8.47
N LEU A 55 6.69 11.29 -9.11
CA LEU A 55 7.42 10.34 -9.94
C LEU A 55 8.69 9.87 -9.24
N GLN A 56 8.74 8.58 -8.94
CA GLN A 56 9.92 7.90 -8.44
C GLN A 56 10.56 7.03 -9.54
N THR A 57 11.76 7.43 -9.97
CA THR A 57 12.53 6.71 -11.01
C THR A 57 12.70 5.22 -10.70
N ASN A 58 12.50 4.39 -11.72
CA ASN A 58 12.53 2.92 -11.70
C ASN A 58 11.42 2.23 -10.88
N ASN A 59 10.50 2.99 -10.29
CA ASN A 59 9.48 2.46 -9.37
C ASN A 59 8.06 2.82 -9.82
N ILE A 60 7.57 4.03 -9.54
CA ILE A 60 6.16 4.37 -9.71
C ILE A 60 5.95 5.85 -10.07
N HIS A 61 4.90 6.14 -10.83
CA HIS A 61 4.35 7.49 -11.03
C HIS A 61 2.93 7.57 -10.45
N ILE A 62 2.74 8.43 -9.46
CA ILE A 62 1.47 8.58 -8.74
C ILE A 62 0.88 9.96 -9.05
N LEU A 63 -0.43 10.01 -9.32
CA LEU A 63 -1.18 11.25 -9.52
C LEU A 63 -2.47 11.23 -8.70
N THR A 64 -2.66 12.23 -7.85
CA THR A 64 -3.96 12.51 -7.24
C THR A 64 -4.73 13.48 -8.12
N CYS A 65 -6.05 13.31 -8.22
CA CYS A 65 -6.88 14.08 -9.15
C CYS A 65 -8.24 14.43 -8.54
N ASP A 66 -9.01 15.27 -9.24
CA ASP A 66 -10.36 15.62 -8.86
C ASP A 66 -11.33 14.43 -9.03
N ALA A 67 -12.44 14.48 -8.29
CA ALA A 67 -13.45 13.43 -8.30
C ALA A 67 -13.91 13.05 -9.72
N GLY A 68 -13.90 11.75 -10.02
CA GLY A 68 -14.30 11.20 -11.32
C GLY A 68 -13.27 11.37 -12.45
N GLN A 69 -12.05 11.84 -12.15
CA GLN A 69 -10.99 11.99 -13.16
C GLN A 69 -9.95 10.85 -13.13
N VAL A 70 -10.13 9.82 -12.31
CA VAL A 70 -9.13 8.76 -12.08
C VAL A 70 -8.69 8.08 -13.38
N THR A 71 -9.63 7.59 -14.20
CA THR A 71 -9.29 6.94 -15.47
C THR A 71 -8.56 7.88 -16.44
N THR A 72 -8.95 9.16 -16.47
CA THR A 72 -8.30 10.19 -17.32
C THR A 72 -6.87 10.45 -16.82
N ALA A 73 -6.69 10.56 -15.52
CA ALA A 73 -5.40 10.74 -14.85
C ALA A 73 -4.47 9.53 -15.10
N LEU A 74 -4.98 8.30 -15.03
CA LEU A 74 -4.20 7.09 -15.31
C LEU A 74 -3.72 7.05 -16.76
N LYS A 75 -4.62 7.33 -17.72
CA LYS A 75 -4.25 7.43 -19.15
C LYS A 75 -3.20 8.52 -19.38
N ALA A 76 -3.34 9.65 -18.70
CA ALA A 76 -2.37 10.74 -18.71
C ALA A 76 -0.99 10.29 -18.20
N LEU A 77 -0.94 9.54 -17.10
CA LEU A 77 0.30 8.97 -16.58
C LEU A 77 0.93 7.96 -17.55
N LYS A 78 0.12 7.10 -18.16
CA LYS A 78 0.58 6.11 -19.16
C LYS A 78 1.19 6.77 -20.40
N ALA A 79 0.60 7.86 -20.86
CA ALA A 79 1.08 8.62 -22.02
C ALA A 79 2.22 9.62 -21.69
N SER A 80 2.63 9.75 -20.43
CA SER A 80 3.65 10.72 -20.03
C SER A 80 5.05 10.31 -20.50
N PRO A 81 5.78 11.19 -21.22
CA PRO A 81 7.18 10.98 -21.55
C PRO A 81 8.08 10.86 -20.30
N ALA A 82 7.73 11.55 -19.21
CA ALA A 82 8.47 11.46 -17.96
C ALA A 82 8.34 10.07 -17.32
N THR A 83 7.15 9.47 -17.34
CA THR A 83 6.92 8.07 -16.89
C THR A 83 7.86 7.12 -17.61
N ALA A 84 7.88 7.17 -18.95
CA ALA A 84 8.71 6.31 -19.77
C ALA A 84 10.21 6.55 -19.54
N LYS A 85 10.64 7.83 -19.52
CA LYS A 85 12.05 8.21 -19.31
C LYS A 85 12.56 7.77 -17.92
N ALA A 86 11.71 7.85 -16.92
CA ALA A 86 12.02 7.43 -15.56
C ALA A 86 11.95 5.91 -15.38
N LYS A 87 11.53 5.14 -16.40
CA LYS A 87 11.34 3.69 -16.33
C LYS A 87 10.44 3.28 -15.17
N ALA A 88 9.37 4.04 -14.92
CA ALA A 88 8.41 3.69 -13.90
C ALA A 88 7.81 2.30 -14.23
N LYS A 89 7.74 1.43 -13.23
CA LYS A 89 7.14 0.10 -13.36
C LYS A 89 5.64 0.14 -13.12
N PHE A 90 5.20 1.05 -12.25
CA PHE A 90 3.80 1.23 -11.91
C PHE A 90 3.34 2.65 -12.23
N ILE A 91 2.06 2.78 -12.55
CA ILE A 91 1.32 4.04 -12.54
C ILE A 91 0.10 3.90 -11.64
N LEU A 92 -0.25 4.96 -10.92
CA LEU A 92 -1.36 4.97 -9.97
C LEU A 92 -2.08 6.32 -10.04
N ALA A 93 -3.40 6.28 -10.16
CA ALA A 93 -4.27 7.44 -10.08
C ALA A 93 -5.34 7.22 -9.01
N THR A 94 -5.68 8.27 -8.27
CA THR A 94 -6.79 8.24 -7.31
C THR A 94 -7.34 9.63 -7.04
N ASP A 95 -8.64 9.72 -6.74
CA ASP A 95 -9.32 10.92 -6.25
C ASP A 95 -9.76 10.79 -4.78
N GLY A 96 -9.35 9.70 -4.12
CA GLY A 96 -9.76 9.36 -2.75
C GLY A 96 -11.08 8.60 -2.64
N THR A 97 -11.81 8.43 -3.73
CA THR A 97 -13.01 7.58 -3.82
C THR A 97 -12.75 6.37 -4.70
N ASP A 98 -12.14 6.59 -5.86
CA ASP A 98 -11.72 5.57 -6.80
C ASP A 98 -10.20 5.45 -6.82
N PHE A 99 -9.72 4.24 -7.08
CA PHE A 99 -8.31 3.89 -7.15
C PHE A 99 -8.06 3.04 -8.38
N GLU A 100 -7.20 3.52 -9.28
CA GLU A 100 -6.76 2.76 -10.44
C GLU A 100 -5.23 2.72 -10.52
N ALA A 101 -4.69 1.56 -10.88
CA ALA A 101 -3.27 1.37 -11.08
C ALA A 101 -2.99 0.38 -12.21
N GLU A 102 -1.82 0.52 -12.82
CA GLU A 102 -1.32 -0.38 -13.86
C GLU A 102 0.16 -0.68 -13.63
N ASN A 103 0.54 -1.95 -13.78
CA ASN A 103 1.91 -2.41 -13.85
C ASN A 103 2.31 -2.40 -15.32
N LEU A 104 3.20 -1.48 -15.68
CA LEU A 104 3.69 -1.29 -17.05
C LEU A 104 4.62 -2.42 -17.53
N THR A 105 5.01 -3.33 -16.64
CA THR A 105 5.91 -4.44 -16.98
C THR A 105 5.15 -5.62 -17.58
N ASP A 106 3.99 -5.97 -17.02
CA ASP A 106 3.16 -7.12 -17.39
C ASP A 106 1.73 -6.73 -17.81
N CYS A 107 1.42 -5.43 -17.81
CA CYS A 107 0.12 -4.85 -18.13
C CYS A 107 -1.02 -5.29 -17.18
N GLU A 108 -0.70 -5.76 -15.98
CA GLU A 108 -1.71 -6.03 -14.95
C GLU A 108 -2.32 -4.72 -14.43
N THR A 109 -3.61 -4.74 -14.11
CA THR A 109 -4.36 -3.55 -13.67
C THR A 109 -5.15 -3.83 -12.40
N VAL A 110 -5.31 -2.80 -11.57
CA VAL A 110 -6.19 -2.77 -10.41
C VAL A 110 -7.14 -1.60 -10.57
N ALA A 111 -8.42 -1.84 -10.40
CA ALA A 111 -9.45 -0.80 -10.35
C ALA A 111 -10.44 -1.16 -9.23
N CYS A 112 -10.55 -0.30 -8.22
CA CYS A 112 -11.35 -0.55 -7.03
C CYS A 112 -11.76 0.79 -6.37
N ALA A 113 -12.69 0.73 -5.42
CA ALA A 113 -12.90 1.86 -4.53
C ALA A 113 -11.67 2.04 -3.63
N TYR A 114 -11.33 3.28 -3.30
CA TYR A 114 -10.18 3.62 -2.47
C TYR A 114 -10.18 2.83 -1.15
N LYS A 115 -11.30 2.73 -0.46
CA LYS A 115 -11.41 1.94 0.79
C LYS A 115 -11.00 0.46 0.66
N ASP A 116 -11.10 -0.11 -0.55
CA ASP A 116 -10.85 -1.52 -0.84
C ASP A 116 -9.45 -1.75 -1.44
N PHE A 117 -8.71 -0.69 -1.80
CA PHE A 117 -7.35 -0.80 -2.36
C PHE A 117 -6.38 -1.63 -1.49
N PRO A 118 -6.47 -1.63 -0.14
CA PRO A 118 -5.62 -2.49 0.68
C PRO A 118 -5.74 -3.98 0.36
N ASP A 119 -6.88 -4.46 -0.15
CA ASP A 119 -7.02 -5.87 -0.56
C ASP A 119 -6.16 -6.22 -1.77
N HIS A 120 -5.66 -5.20 -2.48
CA HIS A 120 -4.79 -5.33 -3.65
C HIS A 120 -3.32 -4.97 -3.34
N PHE A 121 -2.91 -4.85 -2.06
CA PHE A 121 -1.53 -4.46 -1.71
C PHE A 121 -0.46 -5.40 -2.30
N GLY A 122 -0.82 -6.68 -2.52
CA GLY A 122 0.03 -7.70 -3.15
C GLY A 122 0.59 -7.27 -4.50
N PHE A 123 -0.21 -6.54 -5.29
CA PHE A 123 0.17 -5.97 -6.60
C PHE A 123 1.39 -5.04 -6.51
N PHE A 124 1.58 -4.37 -5.37
CA PHE A 124 2.62 -3.38 -5.16
C PHE A 124 3.81 -3.89 -4.35
N LEU A 125 3.82 -5.16 -3.90
CA LEU A 125 4.94 -5.76 -3.16
C LEU A 125 6.31 -5.64 -3.88
N PRO A 126 6.39 -5.66 -5.23
CA PRO A 126 7.65 -5.39 -5.92
C PRO A 126 8.25 -4.01 -5.62
N LEU A 127 7.46 -3.00 -5.20
CA LEU A 127 7.98 -1.70 -4.75
C LEU A 127 8.80 -1.81 -3.47
N ALA A 128 8.48 -2.78 -2.61
CA ALA A 128 9.23 -3.08 -1.39
C ALA A 128 10.40 -4.06 -1.63
N GLY A 129 10.67 -4.43 -2.89
CA GLY A 129 11.69 -5.42 -3.25
C GLY A 129 11.29 -6.86 -2.92
N ILE A 130 10.00 -7.11 -2.67
CA ILE A 130 9.47 -8.44 -2.41
C ILE A 130 8.98 -9.03 -3.74
N SER A 131 9.69 -10.04 -4.23
CA SER A 131 9.27 -10.77 -5.43
C SER A 131 8.02 -11.60 -5.11
N THR A 132 6.93 -11.33 -5.82
CA THR A 132 5.69 -12.10 -5.72
C THR A 132 5.86 -13.44 -6.44
N VAL A 133 5.90 -14.53 -5.67
CA VAL A 133 5.43 -15.82 -6.19
C VAL A 133 3.92 -15.70 -6.30
N ARG A 134 3.30 -16.10 -7.42
CA ARG A 134 1.84 -15.94 -7.68
C ARG A 134 0.94 -16.36 -6.49
N GLU A 135 1.37 -17.33 -5.71
CA GLU A 135 0.67 -17.78 -4.49
C GLU A 135 0.55 -16.69 -3.41
N ILE A 136 1.47 -15.73 -3.30
CA ILE A 136 1.39 -14.63 -2.31
C ILE A 136 0.31 -13.61 -2.71
N THR A 137 0.12 -13.39 -4.00
CA THR A 137 -0.91 -12.49 -4.52
C THR A 137 -2.32 -13.07 -4.31
N GLU A 138 -2.49 -14.39 -4.49
CA GLU A 138 -3.73 -15.10 -4.16
C GLU A 138 -3.98 -15.17 -2.64
N ASN A 139 -2.91 -15.24 -1.82
CA ASN A 139 -3.00 -15.23 -0.36
C ASN A 139 -3.12 -13.84 0.28
N ALA A 140 -3.28 -12.75 -0.47
CA ALA A 140 -3.39 -11.41 0.12
C ALA A 140 -4.52 -11.33 1.17
N PHE A 141 -5.62 -12.02 0.93
CA PHE A 141 -6.73 -12.14 1.87
C PHE A 141 -6.36 -12.93 3.13
N ASP A 142 -5.68 -14.08 2.98
CA ASP A 142 -5.25 -14.92 4.10
C ASP A 142 -4.15 -14.26 4.93
N ILE A 143 -3.25 -13.50 4.29
CA ILE A 143 -2.24 -12.67 4.95
C ILE A 143 -2.92 -11.57 5.78
N ARG A 144 -3.97 -10.93 5.25
CA ARG A 144 -4.74 -9.90 5.97
C ARG A 144 -5.53 -10.49 7.14
N ALA A 145 -6.18 -11.64 6.95
CA ALA A 145 -6.86 -12.34 8.04
C ALA A 145 -5.87 -12.72 9.15
N THR A 146 -4.70 -13.25 8.77
CA THR A 146 -3.63 -13.62 9.71
C THR A 146 -3.04 -12.39 10.42
N SER A 147 -2.81 -11.28 9.69
CA SER A 147 -2.36 -10.01 10.27
C SER A 147 -3.36 -9.49 11.30
N ARG A 148 -4.65 -9.46 10.96
CA ARG A 148 -5.72 -9.02 11.88
C ARG A 148 -5.79 -9.89 13.13
N LEU A 149 -5.64 -11.21 13.01
CA LEU A 149 -5.57 -12.13 14.15
C LEU A 149 -4.33 -11.86 15.02
N ASN A 150 -3.17 -11.64 14.41
CA ASN A 150 -1.95 -11.31 15.14
C ASN A 150 -2.05 -9.95 15.85
N ARG A 151 -2.67 -8.96 15.20
CA ARG A 151 -2.97 -7.65 15.80
C ARG A 151 -3.90 -7.80 16.99
N LEU A 152 -4.99 -8.55 16.86
CA LEU A 152 -5.91 -8.85 17.96
C LEU A 152 -5.15 -9.48 19.14
N TYR A 153 -4.28 -10.46 18.87
CA TYR A 153 -3.46 -11.10 19.90
C TYR A 153 -2.56 -10.09 20.63
N VAL A 154 -1.86 -9.22 19.90
CA VAL A 154 -1.00 -8.17 20.49
C VAL A 154 -1.81 -7.16 21.29
N GLU A 155 -2.94 -6.69 20.76
CA GLU A 155 -3.84 -5.74 21.42
C GLU A 155 -4.40 -6.33 22.73
N LEU A 156 -4.81 -7.60 22.71
CA LEU A 156 -5.29 -8.33 23.91
C LEU A 156 -4.22 -8.45 24.99
N LEU A 157 -2.96 -8.73 24.62
CA LEU A 157 -1.85 -8.79 25.56
C LEU A 157 -1.50 -7.42 26.15
N LYS A 158 -1.65 -6.34 25.38
CA LYS A 158 -1.42 -4.98 25.84
C LYS A 158 -2.46 -4.56 26.88
N ASP A 159 -3.73 -4.86 26.63
CA ASP A 159 -4.82 -4.53 27.54
C ASP A 159 -4.94 -5.52 28.71
N ASN A 160 -4.41 -6.74 28.54
CA ASN A 160 -4.41 -7.80 29.55
C ASN A 160 -3.01 -8.43 29.72
N PRO A 161 -2.06 -7.73 30.36
CA PRO A 161 -0.67 -8.19 30.45
C PRO A 161 -0.51 -9.57 31.12
N ASP A 162 -1.43 -9.90 32.04
CA ASP A 162 -1.43 -11.18 32.75
C ASP A 162 -1.68 -12.38 31.84
N TRP A 163 -2.28 -12.19 30.66
CA TRP A 163 -2.54 -13.29 29.71
C TRP A 163 -1.28 -13.75 28.98
N GLY A 164 -0.20 -12.95 29.01
CA GLY A 164 1.11 -13.33 28.47
C GLY A 164 1.91 -14.27 29.38
N LYS A 165 1.48 -14.41 30.64
CA LYS A 165 2.15 -15.28 31.64
C LYS A 165 1.95 -16.75 31.29
N ALA A 166 2.90 -17.58 31.72
CA ALA A 166 2.86 -19.02 31.47
C ALA A 166 1.58 -19.68 31.98
N GLU A 167 1.00 -19.18 33.08
CA GLU A 167 -0.24 -19.72 33.66
C GLU A 167 -1.49 -19.48 32.79
N ARG A 168 -1.51 -18.40 31.98
CA ARG A 168 -2.69 -17.97 31.21
C ARG A 168 -2.55 -18.10 29.71
N ARG A 169 -1.39 -18.59 29.24
CA ARG A 169 -1.12 -18.85 27.82
C ARG A 169 -2.11 -19.85 27.21
N HIS A 170 -2.60 -20.81 28.00
CA HIS A 170 -3.62 -21.76 27.57
C HIS A 170 -4.96 -21.07 27.29
N ASP A 171 -5.40 -20.15 28.16
CA ASP A 171 -6.64 -19.38 27.98
C ASP A 171 -6.58 -18.53 26.70
N MET A 172 -5.44 -17.88 26.47
CA MET A 172 -5.22 -17.06 25.28
C MET A 172 -5.28 -17.91 23.99
N ASN A 173 -4.58 -19.04 23.97
CA ASN A 173 -4.60 -19.94 22.83
C ASN A 173 -6.00 -20.52 22.57
N HIS A 174 -6.73 -20.88 23.63
CA HIS A 174 -8.10 -21.37 23.53
C HIS A 174 -9.07 -20.29 23.03
N PHE A 175 -8.90 -19.04 23.45
CA PHE A 175 -9.68 -17.91 22.96
C PHE A 175 -9.45 -17.66 21.47
N MET A 176 -8.19 -17.58 21.04
CA MET A 176 -7.84 -17.41 19.61
C MET A 176 -8.35 -18.57 18.75
N ALA A 177 -8.29 -19.81 19.25
CA ALA A 177 -8.77 -20.98 18.52
C ALA A 177 -10.30 -21.04 18.35
N ARG A 178 -11.09 -20.32 19.17
CA ARG A 178 -12.56 -20.22 19.01
C ARG A 178 -13.02 -19.09 18.09
N LEU A 179 -12.09 -18.22 17.67
CA LEU A 179 -12.34 -17.07 16.79
C LEU A 179 -12.15 -17.40 15.30
N ILE A 180 -11.49 -18.51 14.99
CA ILE A 180 -11.19 -19.01 13.64
C ILE A 180 -12.20 -20.11 13.30
#